data_AF-A0A7G8VBA5-F1
#
_entry.id   AF-A0A7G8VBA5-F1
#
_cell.length_a   1.000
_cell.length_b   1.000
_cell.length_c   1.000
_cell.angle_alpha   90.00
_cell.angle_beta   90.00
_cell.angle_gamma   90.00
#
_symmetry.space_group_name_H-M   'P 1'
#
loop_
_entity.id
_entity.type
_entity.pdbx_description
1 polymer ?
#
loop_
_entity_poly.entity_id
_entity_poly.type
_entity_poly.pdbx_seq_one_letter_code
_entity_poly.pdbx_strand_id
1 'polypeptide(L)'
;MSVRLRLVLNLLAWAVFIPVLNLLFTSLERNRILTTSGLSVSIIAGTLVLWLGLIYWRCVPSTANLAVRFAYLAIYLTVALLLGIAALWGAFWVTVLIYGL
;
A
#
# COMPACT_ATOMS: atom_id res chain seq x y z
N MET A 1 -0.29 2.20 -23.39
CA MET A 1 0.32 2.63 -22.10
C MET A 1 1.65 1.91 -21.91
N SER A 2 2.72 2.64 -21.58
CA SER A 2 4.02 2.02 -21.27
C SER A 2 3.97 1.25 -19.95
N VAL A 3 4.71 0.14 -19.85
CA VAL A 3 4.77 -0.74 -18.65
C VAL A 3 5.12 0.06 -17.39
N ARG A 4 6.02 1.05 -17.50
CA ARG A 4 6.39 1.95 -16.40
C ARG A 4 5.20 2.78 -15.89
N LEU A 5 4.40 3.32 -16.79
CA LEU A 5 3.26 4.17 -16.42
C LEU A 5 2.16 3.34 -15.73
N ARG A 6 1.98 2.08 -16.17
CA ARG A 6 1.10 1.12 -15.53
C ARG A 6 1.57 0.76 -14.11
N LEU A 7 2.88 0.60 -13.92
CA LEU A 7 3.47 0.34 -12.60
C LEU A 7 3.27 1.54 -11.66
N VAL A 8 3.56 2.76 -12.12
CA VAL A 8 3.38 3.98 -11.31
C VAL A 8 1.92 4.17 -10.91
N LEU A 9 0.97 3.99 -11.84
CA LEU A 9 -0.46 4.08 -11.53
C LEU A 9 -0.92 3.02 -10.52
N ASN A 10 -0.45 1.78 -10.64
CA ASN A 10 -0.80 0.73 -9.68
C ASN A 10 -0.19 1.00 -8.29
N LEU A 11 1.05 1.50 -8.22
CA LEU A 11 1.68 1.92 -6.97
C LEU A 11 0.96 3.09 -6.31
N LEU A 12 0.54 4.08 -7.09
CA LEU A 12 -0.27 5.20 -6.59
C LEU A 12 -1.64 4.73 -6.11
N ALA A 13 -2.32 3.87 -6.87
CA ALA A 13 -3.60 3.29 -6.45
C ALA A 13 -3.46 2.48 -5.16
N TRP A 14 -2.39 1.69 -5.04
CA TRP A 14 -2.04 0.96 -3.82
C TRP A 14 -1.80 1.92 -2.64
N ALA A 15 -1.03 2.99 -2.86
CA ALA A 15 -0.73 3.99 -1.83
C ALA A 15 -1.99 4.74 -1.37
N VAL A 16 -2.92 5.08 -2.29
CA VAL A 16 -4.20 5.73 -1.97
C VAL A 16 -5.15 4.79 -1.24
N PHE A 17 -5.05 3.47 -1.47
CA PHE A 17 -5.87 2.50 -0.75
C PHE A 17 -5.56 2.47 0.75
N ILE A 18 -4.32 2.76 1.15
CA ILE A 18 -3.91 2.79 2.57
C ILE A 18 -4.72 3.80 3.40
N PRO A 19 -4.78 5.12 3.06
CA PRO A 19 -5.58 6.08 3.81
C PRO A 19 -7.08 5.82 3.68
N VAL A 20 -7.56 5.34 2.54
CA VAL A 20 -8.98 4.98 2.35
C VAL A 20 -9.38 3.85 3.30
N LEU A 21 -8.58 2.79 3.37
CA LEU A 21 -8.80 1.69 4.32
C LEU A 21 -8.72 2.21 5.75
N ASN A 22 -7.72 3.04 6.10
CA ASN A 22 -7.62 3.61 7.43
C ASN A 22 -8.91 4.33 7.84
N LEU A 23 -9.41 5.24 7.00
CA LEU A 23 -10.64 5.98 7.27
C LEU A 23 -11.87 5.08 7.36
N LEU A 24 -11.96 4.07 6.50
CA LEU A 24 -13.04 3.09 6.52
C LEU A 24 -13.05 2.32 7.85
N PHE A 25 -11.88 1.85 8.29
CA PHE A 25 -11.72 1.14 9.57
C PHE A 25 -12.02 2.04 10.76
N THR A 26 -11.47 3.26 10.80
CA THR A 26 -11.78 4.23 11.85
C THR A 26 -13.29 4.52 11.94
N SER A 27 -13.96 4.66 10.79
CA SER A 27 -15.40 4.91 10.74
C SER A 27 -16.21 3.69 11.19
N LEU A 28 -15.82 2.49 10.77
CA LEU A 28 -16.49 1.23 11.12
C LEU A 28 -16.34 0.88 12.61
N GLU A 29 -15.15 1.13 13.17
CA GLU A 29 -14.86 0.95 14.59
C GLU A 29 -15.70 1.93 15.44
N ARG A 30 -15.78 3.19 15.02
CA ARG A 30 -16.58 4.21 15.71
C ARG A 30 -18.08 3.88 15.70
N ASN A 31 -18.57 3.25 14.63
CA ASN A 31 -19.95 2.77 14.53
C ASN A 31 -20.19 1.41 15.24
N ARG A 32 -19.16 0.83 15.89
CA ARG A 32 -19.18 -0.52 16.49
C ARG A 32 -19.62 -1.66 15.55
N ILE A 33 -19.53 -1.44 14.23
CA ILE A 33 -19.93 -2.43 13.21
C ILE A 33 -18.82 -3.49 13.04
N LEU A 34 -17.56 -3.06 13.14
CA LEU A 34 -16.40 -3.93 13.10
C LEU A 34 -15.46 -3.56 14.23
N THR A 35 -15.22 -4.51 15.14
CA THR A 35 -14.10 -4.42 16.07
C THR A 35 -12.81 -4.65 15.29
N THR A 36 -11.92 -3.67 15.34
CA THR A 36 -10.58 -3.72 14.74
C THR A 36 -9.73 -4.73 15.50
N SER A 37 -10.01 -6.01 15.30
CA SER A 37 -9.23 -7.09 15.90
C SER A 37 -7.84 -7.13 15.26
N GLY A 38 -6.82 -7.52 16.01
CA GLY A 38 -5.47 -7.68 15.46
C GLY A 38 -5.41 -8.61 14.26
N LEU A 39 -6.37 -9.54 14.16
CA LEU A 39 -6.54 -10.46 13.03
C LEU A 39 -7.00 -9.73 11.76
N SER A 40 -7.97 -8.82 11.87
CA SER A 40 -8.46 -7.99 10.76
C SER A 40 -7.34 -7.14 10.16
N VAL A 41 -6.57 -6.46 11.03
CA VAL A 41 -5.41 -5.65 10.62
C VAL A 41 -4.35 -6.51 9.94
N SER A 42 -4.07 -7.70 10.49
CA SER A 42 -3.09 -8.63 9.91
C SER A 42 -3.49 -9.14 8.53
N ILE A 43 -4.79 -9.44 8.31
CA ILE A 43 -5.30 -9.86 7.01
C ILE A 43 -5.10 -8.74 5.98
N ILE A 44 -5.46 -7.49 6.32
CA ILE A 44 -5.34 -6.34 5.41
C ILE A 44 -3.88 -6.06 5.08
N ALA A 45 -3.00 -6.08 6.09
CA ALA A 45 -1.57 -5.93 5.89
C ALA A 45 -1.04 -7.03 4.94
N GLY A 46 -1.44 -8.28 5.16
CA GLY A 46 -1.12 -9.40 4.28
C GLY A 46 -1.63 -9.19 2.85
N THR A 47 -2.88 -8.74 2.68
CA THR A 47 -3.45 -8.43 1.36
C THR A 47 -2.70 -7.29 0.67
N LEU A 48 -2.33 -6.23 1.38
CA LEU A 48 -1.55 -5.11 0.83
C LEU A 48 -0.17 -5.58 0.36
N VAL A 49 0.50 -6.44 1.14
CA VAL A 49 1.80 -7.01 0.77
C VAL A 49 1.68 -7.94 -0.44
N LEU A 50 0.66 -8.80 -0.47
CA LEU A 50 0.37 -9.67 -1.62
C LEU A 50 0.10 -8.84 -2.88
N TRP A 51 -0.66 -7.75 -2.75
CA TRP A 51 -0.94 -6.86 -3.87
C TRP A 51 0.34 -6.18 -4.38
N LEU A 52 1.24 -5.78 -3.47
CA LEU A 52 2.56 -5.26 -3.81
C LEU A 52 3.40 -6.28 -4.61
N GLY A 53 3.36 -7.54 -4.20
CA GLY A 53 4.01 -8.65 -4.91
C GLY A 53 3.43 -8.89 -6.30
N LEU A 54 2.10 -8.81 -6.45
CA LEU A 54 1.41 -8.94 -7.74
C LEU A 54 1.76 -7.81 -8.71
N ILE A 55 1.89 -6.57 -8.22
CA ILE A 55 2.31 -5.42 -9.03
C ILE A 55 3.74 -5.63 -9.54
N TYR A 56 4.65 -6.06 -8.67
CA TYR A 56 6.03 -6.40 -9.03
C TYR A 56 6.07 -7.51 -10.09
N TRP A 57 5.34 -8.61 -9.85
CA TRP A 57 5.29 -9.75 -10.76
C TRP A 57 4.76 -9.37 -12.15
N ARG A 58 3.72 -8.54 -12.23
CA ARG A 58 3.12 -8.14 -13.51
C ARG A 58 3.96 -7.14 -14.30
N CYS A 59 4.78 -6.33 -13.63
CA CYS A 59 5.44 -5.20 -14.27
C CYS A 59 6.94 -5.36 -14.45
N VAL A 60 7.60 -6.25 -13.70
CA VAL A 60 9.03 -6.50 -13.85
C VAL A 60 9.26 -7.60 -14.89
N PRO A 61 9.87 -7.29 -16.04
CA PRO A 61 10.21 -8.30 -17.03
C PRO A 61 11.20 -9.30 -16.45
N SER A 62 11.08 -10.58 -16.84
CA SER A 62 12.02 -11.64 -16.50
C SER A 62 13.39 -11.35 -17.13
N THR A 63 14.21 -10.55 -16.45
CA THR A 63 15.59 -10.30 -16.84
C THR A 63 16.44 -11.50 -16.43
N ALA A 64 17.20 -12.07 -17.37
CA ALA A 64 18.06 -13.23 -17.12
C ALA A 64 19.17 -12.96 -16.08
N ASN A 65 19.51 -11.70 -15.84
CA ASN A 65 20.53 -11.32 -14.87
C ASN A 65 19.93 -11.15 -13.46
N LEU A 66 20.26 -12.07 -12.54
CA LEU A 66 19.80 -12.09 -11.16
C LEU A 66 20.19 -10.81 -10.39
N ALA A 67 21.39 -10.26 -10.62
CA ALA A 67 21.87 -9.06 -9.93
C ALA A 67 21.00 -7.83 -10.26
N VAL A 68 20.63 -7.69 -11.53
CA VAL A 68 19.76 -6.60 -12.00
C VAL A 68 18.36 -6.75 -11.42
N ARG A 69 17.85 -7.99 -11.32
CA ARG A 69 16.55 -8.28 -10.70
C ARG A 69 16.51 -7.93 -9.22
N PHE A 70 17.58 -8.21 -8.46
CA PHE A 70 17.68 -7.80 -7.06
C PHE A 70 17.75 -6.29 -6.90
N ALA A 71 18.49 -5.59 -7.77
CA ALA A 71 18.52 -4.12 -7.76
C ALA A 71 17.13 -3.51 -8.04
N TYR A 72 16.41 -4.04 -9.04
CA TYR A 72 15.03 -3.60 -9.31
C TYR A 72 14.07 -3.90 -8.15
N LEU A 73 14.23 -5.07 -7.49
CA LEU A 73 13.44 -5.41 -6.31
C LEU A 73 13.71 -4.43 -5.17
N ALA A 74 14.99 -4.15 -4.89
CA ALA A 74 15.38 -3.21 -3.84
C ALA A 74 14.79 -1.82 -4.09
N ILE A 75 14.98 -1.26 -5.29
CA ILE A 75 14.44 0.05 -5.67
C ILE A 75 12.91 0.06 -5.54
N TYR A 76 12.24 -0.98 -6.04
CA TYR A 76 10.79 -1.10 -5.95
C TYR A 76 10.32 -1.12 -4.49
N LEU A 77 10.98 -1.90 -3.63
CA LEU A 77 10.63 -2.02 -2.22
C LEU A 77 10.86 -0.69 -1.48
N THR A 78 11.98 -0.01 -1.76
CA THR A 78 12.29 1.29 -1.16
C THR A 78 11.24 2.34 -1.55
N VAL A 79 10.85 2.41 -2.82
CA VAL A 79 9.81 3.33 -3.30
C VAL A 79 8.44 2.98 -2.69
N ALA A 80 8.09 1.70 -2.63
CA ALA A 80 6.85 1.24 -2.01
C ALA A 80 6.79 1.56 -0.51
N LEU A 81 7.91 1.39 0.22
CA LEU A 81 8.01 1.76 1.64
C LEU A 81 7.85 3.26 1.85
N LEU A 82 8.55 4.08 1.05
CA LEU A 82 8.41 5.54 1.11
C LEU A 82 6.97 5.98 0.83
N LEU A 83 6.33 5.40 -0.18
CA LEU A 83 4.92 5.65 -0.49
C LEU A 83 3.99 5.19 0.64
N GLY A 84 4.25 4.03 1.24
CA GLY A 84 3.47 3.51 2.36
C GLY A 84 3.58 4.41 3.59
N ILE A 85 4.79 4.87 3.94
CA ILE A 85 5.02 5.81 5.03
C ILE A 85 4.30 7.14 4.76
N ALA A 86 4.45 7.69 3.55
CA ALA A 86 3.77 8.93 3.16
C ALA A 86 2.24 8.78 3.20
N ALA A 87 1.72 7.63 2.78
CA ALA A 87 0.30 7.34 2.81
C ALA A 87 -0.25 7.20 4.23
N LEU A 88 0.49 6.52 5.14
CA LEU A 88 0.15 6.44 6.56
C LEU A 88 0.21 7.81 7.24
N TRP A 89 1.23 8.61 6.93
CA TRP A 89 1.34 9.97 7.41
C TRP A 89 0.17 10.85 6.94
N GLY A 90 -0.19 10.74 5.65
CA GLY A 90 -1.37 11.40 5.11
C GLY A 90 -2.65 10.93 5.79
N ALA A 91 -2.81 9.62 6.00
CA ALA A 91 -3.96 9.05 6.69
C ALA A 91 -4.09 9.60 8.12
N PHE A 92 -2.97 9.72 8.84
CA PHE A 92 -2.93 10.32 10.17
C PHE A 92 -3.45 11.77 10.16
N TRP A 93 -2.91 12.63 9.30
CA TRP A 93 -3.36 14.02 9.19
C TRP A 93 -4.83 14.16 8.78
N VAL A 94 -5.31 13.31 7.87
CA VAL A 94 -6.72 13.30 7.47
C VAL A 94 -7.61 12.88 8.63
N THR A 95 -7.23 11.86 9.40
CA THR A 95 -7.95 11.46 10.61
C THR A 95 -7.96 12.59 11.64
N VAL A 96 -6.83 13.28 11.87
CA VAL A 96 -6.75 14.45 12.76
C VAL A 96 -7.68 15.58 12.28
N LEU A 97 -7.68 15.90 10.99
CA LEU A 97 -8.55 16.93 10.39
C LEU A 97 -10.05 16.60 10.51
N ILE A 98 -10.43 15.35 10.29
CA ILE A 98 -11.85 14.93 10.30
C ILE A 98 -12.37 14.78 11.73
N TYR A 99 -11.55 14.21 12.62
CA TYR A 99 -12.00 13.80 13.96
C TYR A 99 -11.55 14.74 15.08
N GLY A 100 -10.67 15.72 14.79
CA GLY A 100 -10.26 16.75 15.75
C GLY A 100 -9.50 16.21 16.96
N LEU A 101 -8.61 15.23 16.74
CA LEU A 101 -7.73 14.67 17.78
C LEU A 101 -6.73 15.71 18.31
#